data_AF-A0A3N5IDX6-F1
#
_entry.id   AF-A0A3N5IDX6-F1
#
_cell.length_a   1.000
_cell.length_b   1.000
_cell.length_c   1.000
_cell.angle_alpha   90.00
_cell.angle_beta   90.00
_cell.angle_gamma   90.00
#
_symmetry.space_group_name_H-M   'P 1'
#
loop_
_entity.id
_entity.type
_entity.pdbx_description
1 polymer ?
#
loop_
_entity_poly.entity_id
_entity_poly.type
_entity_poly.pdbx_seq_one_letter_code
_entity_poly.pdbx_strand_id
1 'polypeptide(L)'
;MSYHQVVIVGGGMAGLAVADRLVKESAGLQVAIFEPSVKHDYQHIWLMVAGGVIEPKAARRDKATLIPAGATWIQDSVEAFYPGYNSLVTAVGQNISYEYLVVAPGMQVNWDGVVSLRETIGKDGVWSIYSHETAASHGSSCGHSYRGSRCSLSRQG
;
A
#
# COMPACT_ATOMS: atom_id res chain seq x y z
N MET A 1 -3.12 22.23 -17.55
CA MET A 1 -3.63 20.86 -17.76
C MET A 1 -2.42 20.02 -18.13
N SER A 2 -2.07 19.03 -17.30
CA SER A 2 -0.96 18.11 -17.61
C SER A 2 -1.52 16.92 -18.40
N TYR A 3 -0.74 16.38 -19.33
CA TYR A 3 -1.13 15.23 -20.15
C TYR A 3 -0.10 14.11 -20.01
N HIS A 4 -0.57 12.88 -19.92
CA HIS A 4 0.25 11.68 -20.00
C HIS A 4 -0.41 10.65 -20.91
N GLN A 5 0.37 9.90 -21.70
CA GLN A 5 -0.21 8.86 -22.54
C GLN A 5 -0.85 7.76 -21.69
N VAL A 6 -0.12 7.25 -20.68
CA VAL A 6 -0.67 6.27 -19.74
C VAL A 6 -0.59 6.81 -18.32
N VAL A 7 -1.74 6.82 -17.65
CA VAL A 7 -1.85 7.13 -16.23
C VAL A 7 -2.17 5.85 -15.45
N ILE A 8 -1.39 5.61 -14.39
CA ILE A 8 -1.58 4.51 -13.46
C ILE A 8 -1.89 5.12 -12.10
N VAL A 9 -3.08 4.82 -11.56
CA VAL A 9 -3.46 5.23 -10.20
C VAL A 9 -3.18 4.10 -9.22
N GLY A 10 -2.28 4.35 -8.28
CA GLY A 10 -1.80 3.40 -7.28
C GLY A 10 -0.44 2.82 -7.64
N GLY A 11 0.54 3.02 -6.76
CA GLY A 11 1.91 2.49 -6.87
C GLY A 11 2.13 1.26 -5.98
N GLY A 12 1.08 0.45 -5.82
CA GLY A 12 1.13 -0.88 -5.21
C GLY A 12 1.71 -1.93 -6.16
N MET A 13 1.60 -3.22 -5.81
CA MET A 13 2.21 -4.29 -6.59
C MET A 13 1.69 -4.32 -8.04
N ALA A 14 0.38 -4.20 -8.22
CA ALA A 14 -0.25 -4.21 -9.55
C ALA A 14 0.18 -3.01 -10.41
N GLY A 15 0.12 -1.80 -9.86
CA GLY A 15 0.49 -0.58 -10.61
C GLY A 15 1.96 -0.57 -11.03
N LEU A 16 2.88 -0.98 -10.14
CA LEU A 16 4.30 -1.10 -10.48
C LEU A 16 4.57 -2.20 -11.51
N ALA A 17 3.89 -3.35 -11.41
CA ALA A 17 4.03 -4.43 -12.39
C ALA A 17 3.56 -4.00 -13.79
N VAL A 18 2.43 -3.29 -13.88
CA VAL A 18 1.93 -2.74 -15.15
C VAL A 18 2.90 -1.68 -15.69
N ALA A 19 3.39 -0.77 -14.85
CA ALA A 19 4.35 0.25 -15.26
C ALA A 19 5.64 -0.38 -15.82
N ASP A 20 6.20 -1.36 -15.12
CA ASP A 20 7.42 -2.06 -15.53
C ASP A 20 7.23 -2.78 -16.87
N ARG A 21 6.07 -3.43 -17.06
CA ARG A 21 5.73 -4.09 -18.32
C ARG A 21 5.65 -3.11 -19.47
N LEU A 22 4.88 -2.02 -19.30
CA LEU A 22 4.66 -1.01 -20.34
C LEU A 22 5.97 -0.35 -20.78
N VAL A 23 6.82 0.04 -19.82
CA VAL A 23 8.10 0.68 -20.10
C VAL A 23 9.05 -0.25 -20.86
N LYS A 24 9.03 -1.56 -20.57
CA LYS A 24 9.86 -2.56 -21.27
C LYS A 24 9.37 -2.89 -22.67
N GLU A 25 8.06 -2.90 -22.89
CA GLU A 25 7.47 -3.28 -24.18
C GLU A 25 7.35 -2.13 -25.17
N SER A 26 7.35 -0.89 -24.70
CA SER A 26 7.13 0.29 -25.54
C SER A 26 8.09 1.40 -25.19
N ALA A 27 9.26 1.37 -25.84
CA ALA A 27 10.26 2.43 -25.71
C ALA A 27 9.66 3.79 -26.10
N GLY A 28 9.74 4.77 -25.18
CA GLY A 28 9.24 6.13 -25.39
C GLY A 28 7.80 6.39 -24.94
N LEU A 29 7.08 5.38 -24.44
CA LEU A 29 5.74 5.56 -23.88
C LEU A 29 5.80 6.40 -22.59
N GLN A 30 4.99 7.45 -22.52
CA GLN A 30 4.93 8.33 -21.35
C GLN A 30 4.00 7.74 -20.29
N VAL A 31 4.60 7.05 -19.31
CA VAL A 31 3.89 6.41 -18.19
C VAL A 31 4.02 7.26 -16.93
N ALA A 32 2.89 7.63 -16.33
CA ALA A 32 2.82 8.34 -15.05
C ALA A 32 2.13 7.50 -13.97
N ILE A 33 2.73 7.41 -12.79
CA ILE A 33 2.21 6.66 -11.63
C ILE A 33 1.83 7.66 -10.55
N PHE A 34 0.54 7.74 -10.21
CA PHE A 34 0.04 8.55 -9.09
C PHE A 34 -0.01 7.70 -7.84
N GLU A 35 0.85 8.05 -6.88
CA GLU A 35 0.99 7.32 -5.63
C GLU A 35 1.56 8.22 -4.53
N PRO A 36 0.80 8.53 -3.48
CA PRO A 36 1.23 9.48 -2.45
C PRO A 36 2.28 8.89 -1.49
N SER A 37 2.27 7.58 -1.21
CA SER A 37 3.15 7.02 -0.19
C SER A 37 4.59 6.90 -0.70
N VAL A 38 5.56 7.31 0.10
CA VAL A 38 6.99 7.12 -0.20
C VAL A 38 7.49 5.69 0.05
N LYS A 39 6.68 4.87 0.72
CA LYS A 39 6.99 3.47 1.04
C LYS A 39 6.12 2.52 0.23
N HIS A 40 6.66 1.36 -0.09
CA HIS A 40 5.93 0.24 -0.67
C HIS A 40 5.93 -0.92 0.31
N ASP A 41 4.74 -1.39 0.67
CA ASP A 41 4.56 -2.53 1.57
C ASP A 41 4.31 -3.82 0.78
N TYR A 42 5.11 -4.84 1.06
CA TYR A 42 4.85 -6.20 0.62
C TYR A 42 3.82 -6.84 1.55
N GLN A 43 2.57 -6.44 1.38
CA GLN A 43 1.48 -6.84 2.28
C GLN A 43 1.34 -8.37 2.42
N HIS A 44 1.69 -9.12 1.36
CA HIS A 44 1.64 -10.58 1.34
C HIS A 44 2.60 -11.25 2.34
N ILE A 45 3.65 -10.57 2.81
CA ILE A 45 4.57 -11.11 3.82
C ILE A 45 4.28 -10.59 5.24
N TRP A 46 3.28 -9.74 5.45
CA TRP A 46 2.91 -9.27 6.79
C TRP A 46 2.51 -10.41 7.74
N LEU A 47 1.96 -11.51 7.22
CA LEU A 47 1.71 -12.71 8.02
C LEU A 47 3.02 -13.31 8.58
N MET A 48 4.08 -13.35 7.79
CA MET A 48 5.40 -13.86 8.23
C MET A 48 6.07 -12.89 9.21
N VAL A 49 5.82 -11.58 9.06
CA VAL A 49 6.24 -10.58 10.04
C VAL A 49 5.53 -10.81 11.38
N ALA A 50 4.21 -10.99 11.35
CA ALA A 50 3.45 -11.28 12.55
C ALA A 50 3.93 -12.57 13.23
N GLY A 51 4.21 -13.63 12.46
CA GLY A 51 4.77 -14.88 12.96
C GLY A 51 6.22 -14.79 13.48
N GLY A 52 6.88 -13.63 13.41
CA GLY A 52 8.27 -13.47 13.83
C GLY A 52 9.30 -14.14 12.92
N VAL A 53 8.90 -14.57 11.72
CA VAL A 53 9.77 -15.24 10.74
C VAL A 53 10.57 -14.21 9.93
N ILE A 54 9.98 -13.04 9.69
CA ILE A 54 10.58 -11.97 8.90
C ILE A 54 10.59 -10.67 9.71
N GLU A 55 11.71 -9.95 9.65
CA GLU A 55 11.82 -8.61 10.25
C GLU A 55 10.83 -7.62 9.59
N PRO A 56 10.11 -6.78 10.36
CA PRO A 56 9.16 -5.82 9.80
C PRO A 56 9.74 -4.92 8.70
N LYS A 57 11.03 -4.56 8.81
CA LYS A 57 11.73 -3.74 7.82
C LYS A 57 11.88 -4.43 6.46
N ALA A 58 11.92 -5.76 6.41
CA ALA A 58 12.04 -6.50 5.15
C ALA A 58 10.72 -6.51 4.36
N ALA A 59 9.58 -6.24 5.03
CA ALA A 59 8.27 -6.11 4.41
C ALA A 59 7.99 -4.74 3.79
N ARG A 60 8.93 -3.80 3.87
CA ARG A 60 8.74 -2.42 3.41
C ARG A 60 9.98 -1.93 2.66
N ARG A 61 9.77 -1.24 1.54
CA ARG A 61 10.85 -0.63 0.74
C ARG A 61 10.57 0.81 0.41
N ASP A 62 11.64 1.54 0.08
CA ASP A 62 11.53 2.87 -0.49
C ASP A 62 10.97 2.76 -1.91
N LYS A 63 9.82 3.41 -2.14
CA LYS A 63 9.11 3.31 -3.42
C LYS A 63 9.95 3.84 -4.57
N ALA A 64 10.76 4.86 -4.32
CA ALA A 64 11.73 5.41 -5.28
C ALA A 64 12.64 4.32 -5.91
N THR A 65 13.01 3.29 -5.14
CA THR A 65 13.86 2.19 -5.62
C THR A 65 13.13 1.17 -6.50
N LEU A 66 11.80 1.25 -6.55
CA LEU A 66 10.92 0.33 -7.26
C LEU A 66 10.28 0.96 -8.50
N ILE A 67 10.39 2.29 -8.67
CA ILE A 67 9.87 2.96 -9.86
C ILE A 67 10.69 2.52 -11.08
N PRO A 68 10.07 1.96 -12.14
CA PRO A 68 10.78 1.57 -13.35
C PRO A 68 11.46 2.77 -14.01
N ALA A 69 12.69 2.58 -14.49
CA ALA A 69 13.40 3.61 -15.23
C ALA A 69 12.64 3.96 -16.52
N GLY A 70 12.14 5.19 -16.63
CA GLY A 70 11.29 5.64 -17.74
C GLY A 70 9.83 5.92 -17.35
N ALA A 71 9.39 5.50 -16.16
CA ALA A 71 8.13 5.94 -15.58
C ALA A 71 8.32 7.22 -14.75
N THR A 72 7.32 8.10 -14.76
CA THR A 72 7.28 9.28 -13.90
C THR A 72 6.44 8.98 -12.67
N TRP A 73 7.03 9.13 -11.48
CA TRP A 73 6.28 9.01 -10.22
C TRP A 73 5.79 10.38 -9.76
N ILE A 74 4.47 10.50 -9.61
CA ILE A 74 3.79 11.68 -9.10
C ILE A 74 3.31 11.36 -7.69
N GLN A 75 3.92 12.04 -6.71
CA GLN A 75 3.62 11.87 -5.28
C GLN A 75 2.36 12.63 -4.88
N ASP A 76 1.23 12.24 -5.47
CA ASP A 76 -0.07 12.82 -5.18
C ASP A 76 -1.14 11.73 -5.20
N SER A 77 -2.25 11.99 -4.51
CA SER A 77 -3.43 11.13 -4.52
C SER A 77 -4.37 11.56 -5.65
N VAL A 78 -5.12 10.61 -6.21
CA VAL A 78 -6.24 10.92 -7.10
C VAL A 78 -7.50 11.06 -6.26
N GLU A 79 -8.19 12.18 -6.42
CA GLU A 79 -9.41 12.51 -5.67
C GLU A 79 -10.68 12.19 -6.47
N ALA A 80 -10.66 12.45 -7.79
CA ALA A 80 -11.81 12.21 -8.63
C ALA A 80 -11.43 11.75 -10.05
N PHE A 81 -12.26 10.87 -10.62
CA PHE A 81 -12.14 10.40 -12.00
C PHE A 81 -13.23 11.03 -12.86
N TYR A 82 -12.85 11.47 -14.06
CA TYR A 82 -13.74 12.06 -15.06
C TYR A 82 -13.60 11.29 -16.39
N PRO A 83 -14.07 10.02 -16.45
CA PRO A 83 -13.83 9.14 -17.59
C PRO A 83 -14.46 9.65 -18.88
N GLY A 84 -15.58 10.39 -18.81
CA GLY A 84 -16.19 11.03 -19.99
C GLY A 84 -15.31 12.09 -20.67
N TYR A 85 -14.27 12.57 -19.98
CA TYR A 85 -13.32 13.57 -20.48
C TYR A 85 -11.89 13.03 -20.55
N ASN A 86 -11.70 11.72 -20.32
CA ASN A 86 -10.39 11.10 -20.15
C ASN A 86 -9.47 11.89 -19.22
N SER A 87 -9.98 12.27 -18.05
CA SER A 87 -9.22 13.03 -17.07
C SER A 87 -9.47 12.59 -15.64
N LEU A 88 -8.62 13.08 -14.74
CA LEU A 88 -8.73 12.93 -13.30
C LEU A 88 -8.31 14.23 -12.61
N VAL A 89 -8.73 14.37 -11.35
CA VAL A 89 -8.30 15.46 -10.47
C VAL A 89 -7.51 14.87 -9.31
N THR A 90 -6.36 15.45 -9.03
CA THR A 90 -5.49 15.07 -7.92
C THR A 90 -5.88 15.83 -6.65
N ALA A 91 -5.41 15.37 -5.48
CA ALA A 91 -5.72 15.99 -4.20
C ALA A 91 -5.17 17.42 -4.06
N VAL A 92 -4.14 17.80 -4.81
CA VAL A 92 -3.69 19.21 -4.88
C VAL A 92 -4.45 20.05 -5.91
N GLY A 93 -5.55 19.50 -6.47
CA GLY A 93 -6.45 20.19 -7.39
C GLY A 93 -5.98 20.23 -8.85
N GLN A 94 -4.99 19.42 -9.23
CA GLN A 94 -4.53 19.39 -10.62
C GLN A 94 -5.43 18.55 -11.49
N ASN A 95 -5.79 19.08 -12.66
CA ASN A 95 -6.49 18.32 -13.70
C ASN A 95 -5.47 17.69 -14.67
N ILE A 96 -5.52 16.35 -14.74
CA ILE A 96 -4.64 15.51 -15.54
C ILE A 96 -5.46 14.80 -16.60
N SER A 97 -5.12 15.00 -17.87
CA SER A 97 -5.69 14.25 -19.00
C SER A 97 -4.83 13.04 -19.36
N TYR A 98 -5.47 12.01 -19.91
CA TYR A 98 -4.80 10.77 -20.31
C TYR A 98 -5.34 10.19 -21.63
N GLU A 99 -4.55 9.32 -22.26
CA GLU A 99 -5.03 8.46 -23.35
C GLU A 99 -5.53 7.12 -22.80
N TYR A 100 -4.76 6.52 -21.89
CA TYR A 100 -5.11 5.28 -21.20
C TYR A 100 -5.02 5.45 -19.68
N LEU A 101 -5.96 4.83 -18.97
CA LEU A 101 -6.02 4.82 -17.51
C LEU A 101 -5.97 3.39 -16.98
N VAL A 102 -5.05 3.13 -16.06
CA VAL A 102 -4.97 1.91 -15.25
C VAL A 102 -5.33 2.27 -13.82
N VAL A 103 -6.40 1.65 -13.30
CA VAL A 103 -6.87 1.88 -11.92
C VAL A 103 -6.42 0.71 -11.04
N ALA A 104 -5.41 0.95 -10.20
CA ALA A 104 -4.84 -0.02 -9.27
C ALA A 104 -4.62 0.54 -7.83
N PRO A 105 -5.58 1.27 -7.21
CA PRO A 105 -5.39 1.92 -5.91
C PRO A 105 -5.34 0.94 -4.72
N GLY A 106 -5.62 -0.35 -4.96
CA GLY A 106 -5.71 -1.35 -3.90
C GLY A 106 -7.04 -1.25 -3.12
N MET A 107 -6.98 -1.56 -1.83
CA MET A 107 -8.12 -1.56 -0.92
C MET A 107 -7.79 -0.74 0.32
N GLN A 108 -8.80 -0.07 0.88
CA GLN A 108 -8.70 0.64 2.15
C GLN A 108 -9.23 -0.24 3.29
N VAL A 109 -8.49 -0.32 4.39
CA VAL A 109 -8.96 -1.02 5.60
C VAL A 109 -9.87 -0.09 6.40
N ASN A 110 -11.11 -0.52 6.63
CA ASN A 110 -12.08 0.24 7.40
C ASN A 110 -12.08 -0.17 8.87
N TRP A 111 -11.14 0.37 9.66
CA TRP A 111 -11.06 0.10 11.10
C TRP A 111 -12.27 0.62 11.89
N ASP A 112 -13.00 1.60 11.35
CA ASP A 112 -14.21 2.16 11.99
C ASP A 112 -15.47 1.33 11.68
N GLY A 113 -15.37 0.38 10.75
CA GLY A 113 -16.49 -0.50 10.38
C GLY A 113 -16.92 -1.47 11.47
N VAL A 114 -16.10 -1.62 12.52
CA VAL A 114 -16.42 -2.41 13.72
C VAL A 114 -16.33 -1.49 14.93
N VAL A 115 -17.40 -1.45 15.72
CA VAL A 115 -17.48 -0.63 16.93
C VAL A 115 -16.28 -0.91 17.84
N SER A 116 -15.62 0.17 18.26
CA SER A 116 -14.43 0.17 19.12
C SER A 116 -13.15 -0.46 18.54
N LEU A 117 -13.16 -1.05 17.34
CA LEU A 117 -11.98 -1.74 16.79
C LEU A 117 -10.77 -0.81 16.61
N ARG A 118 -10.97 0.41 16.09
CA ARG A 118 -9.89 1.40 15.94
C ARG A 118 -9.20 1.72 17.27
N GLU A 119 -9.96 1.77 18.37
CA GLU A 119 -9.42 2.11 19.69
C GLU A 119 -8.73 0.92 20.36
N THR A 120 -9.20 -0.30 20.09
CA THR A 120 -8.72 -1.54 20.70
C THR A 120 -7.60 -2.22 19.90
N ILE A 121 -7.49 -2.00 18.60
CA ILE A 121 -6.48 -2.68 17.78
C ILE A 121 -5.04 -2.34 18.27
N GLY A 122 -4.23 -3.39 18.46
CA GLY A 122 -2.91 -3.31 19.09
C GLY A 122 -2.92 -3.36 20.62
N LYS A 123 -4.10 -3.53 21.26
CA LYS A 123 -4.27 -3.64 22.71
C LYS A 123 -5.01 -4.93 23.06
N ASP A 124 -4.85 -5.39 24.30
CA ASP A 124 -5.64 -6.50 24.89
C ASP A 124 -5.70 -7.78 24.04
N GLY A 125 -4.62 -8.07 23.30
CA GLY A 125 -4.53 -9.23 22.41
C GLY A 125 -5.31 -9.10 21.09
N VAL A 126 -5.83 -7.92 20.76
CA VAL A 126 -6.47 -7.61 19.48
C VAL A 126 -5.42 -7.10 18.49
N TRP A 127 -5.30 -7.76 17.34
CA TRP A 127 -4.33 -7.42 16.30
C TRP A 127 -4.89 -7.79 14.93
N SER A 128 -4.20 -7.35 13.88
CA SER A 128 -4.53 -7.66 12.49
C SER A 128 -3.26 -7.77 11.66
N ILE A 129 -3.28 -8.59 10.62
CA ILE A 129 -2.22 -8.62 9.61
C ILE A 129 -2.41 -7.56 8.52
N TYR A 130 -3.50 -6.77 8.56
CA TYR A 130 -3.86 -5.82 7.49
C TYR A 130 -3.26 -4.41 7.66
N SER A 131 -2.38 -4.19 8.63
CA SER A 131 -1.44 -3.07 8.60
C SER A 131 -0.04 -3.49 9.03
N HIS A 132 0.95 -2.75 8.55
CA HIS A 132 2.36 -2.99 8.89
C HIS A 132 2.58 -2.86 10.41
N GLU A 133 1.96 -1.86 11.03
CA GLU A 133 2.11 -1.54 12.45
C GLU A 133 1.50 -2.64 13.33
N THR A 134 0.31 -3.15 12.98
CA THR A 134 -0.35 -4.20 13.76
C THR A 134 0.27 -5.57 13.51
N ALA A 135 0.80 -5.83 12.31
CA ALA A 135 1.58 -7.03 12.01
C ALA A 135 2.91 -7.03 12.78
N ALA A 136 3.63 -5.91 12.80
CA ALA A 136 4.92 -5.78 13.49
C ALA A 136 4.80 -5.87 15.02
N SER A 137 3.68 -5.45 15.59
CA SER A 137 3.42 -5.54 17.04
C SER A 137 2.94 -6.92 17.50
N HIS A 138 2.63 -7.86 16.60
CA HIS A 138 2.18 -9.20 17.01
C HIS A 138 3.25 -9.96 17.83
N GLY A 139 4.51 -9.95 17.36
CA GLY A 139 5.60 -10.68 18.02
C GLY A 139 5.85 -10.23 19.47
N SER A 140 5.71 -8.93 19.74
CA SER A 140 5.77 -8.38 21.10
C SER A 140 4.51 -8.65 21.93
N SER A 141 3.36 -8.88 21.28
CA SER A 141 2.05 -9.10 21.90
C SER A 141 1.69 -10.57 22.18
N CYS A 142 2.37 -11.56 21.56
CA CYS A 142 2.12 -13.00 21.78
C CYS A 142 3.33 -13.80 22.32
N GLY A 143 4.49 -13.18 22.60
CA GLY A 143 5.71 -13.85 23.04
C GLY A 143 5.66 -14.78 24.29
N HIS A 144 4.66 -14.78 25.19
CA HIS A 144 4.74 -15.47 26.52
C HIS A 144 3.41 -15.95 27.16
N SER A 145 2.39 -16.38 26.43
CA SER A 145 1.48 -17.46 26.88
C SER A 145 0.33 -17.67 25.91
N TYR A 146 0.36 -18.83 25.25
CA TYR A 146 -0.87 -19.45 24.76
C TYR A 146 -1.46 -20.25 25.93
N ARG A 147 -2.54 -19.75 26.55
CA ARG A 147 -3.40 -20.51 27.46
C ARG A 147 -4.83 -20.45 26.94
N GLY A 148 -5.18 -21.41 26.08
CA GLY A 148 -6.50 -21.48 25.45
C GLY A 148 -6.73 -20.39 24.40
N SER A 149 -7.99 -20.06 24.13
CA SER A 149 -8.45 -19.24 22.99
C SER A 149 -8.11 -17.73 23.04
N ARG A 150 -7.17 -17.30 23.89
CA ARG A 150 -6.70 -15.90 24.02
C ARG A 150 -5.19 -15.84 24.32
N CYS A 151 -4.45 -14.91 23.68
CA CYS A 151 -3.04 -14.60 23.97
C CYS A 151 -2.95 -13.67 25.19
N SER A 152 -2.16 -14.05 26.20
CA SER A 152 -1.67 -13.18 27.29
C SER A 152 -0.15 -13.37 27.44
N LEU A 153 0.59 -12.55 28.19
CA LEU A 153 2.06 -12.69 28.31
C LEU A 153 2.54 -12.59 29.77
N SER A 154 3.13 -13.66 30.31
CA SER A 154 3.85 -13.66 31.60
C SER A 154 5.26 -14.26 31.44
N ARG A 155 6.32 -13.52 31.81
CA ARG A 155 7.72 -13.99 31.83
C ARG A 155 7.96 -15.00 32.97
N GLN A 156 8.37 -16.22 32.66
CA GLN A 156 9.23 -17.04 33.52
C GLN A 156 10.29 -17.71 32.64
N GLY A 157 11.56 -17.50 32.98
CA GLY A 157 12.76 -17.95 32.28
C GLY A 157 13.81 -16.86 32.23
#